data_AF-A0A7J5EIY5-F1
#
_entry.id   AF-A0A7J5EIY5-F1
#
_cell.length_a   1.000
_cell.length_b   1.000
_cell.length_c   1.000
_cell.angle_alpha   90.00
_cell.angle_beta   90.00
_cell.angle_gamma   90.00
#
_symmetry.space_group_name_H-M   'P 1'
#
loop_
_entity.id
_entity.type
_entity.pdbx_description
1 polymer ?
#
loop_
_entity_poly.entity_id
_entity_poly.type
_entity_poly.pdbx_seq_one_letter_code
_entity_poly.pdbx_strand_id
1 'polypeptide(L)'
;MKRTFLTACLFSLPLVTAAACSDAGDDGAEDNLPGDIDNAPPDGDGKGDAWDYTNDPARLANRLNYRLTELPRTGKLDKPVWASRYPHAVGVAPVAWADTYWPSAQLSTNDRWLNAQTRSPLEKYDAAFNNAPGCELQPDTTCGPTAKAKWDTYFTCAGPAAKWHMKNFQTVNHMFDGINNDGKGGVDDCSSSDDEGPQGWWGLCHAWAPASLLEPEPQRAVEYGGQRFEVADIKALVQTVYDRTDALMLGGRCNGERVEHDGTSPANDECQDANPGAVHVVLTNFLGINDMAVVEDRTASGEVWNQPIVGYNITQQEKVTATRANQCVGGTGDTWTYNTSAKELYEVEMTIEFLVEGGASARPLGMNGYVSRDNIHYILELGSTGKVIGGRYCTDSVNSHPDFLWAPIAVSTSSYGRNSAVSLEKVRMLLNMSTQPEGGGGGGGGANDKTYESTSNTSIPDNSATGASVSIDVPDTFAFKSLNVSVDIEHTWRGDLKVELLKDGVSVATLHDKSGGSADNLTQTYTLAPSAIGGDAGKASWTLKVTDNAAQDEGAIKLFKLVFGI
;
A
#
# COMPACT_ATOMS: atom_id res chain seq x y z
N MET A 1 -27.52 66.61 -28.02
CA MET A 1 -28.91 67.00 -27.66
C MET A 1 -29.50 65.86 -26.83
N LYS A 2 -29.83 66.12 -25.56
CA LYS A 2 -30.68 65.36 -24.60
C LYS A 2 -30.52 63.82 -24.45
N ARG A 3 -29.95 63.46 -23.28
CA ARG A 3 -30.23 62.37 -22.31
C ARG A 3 -31.14 61.19 -22.72
N THR A 4 -30.63 59.97 -22.50
CA THR A 4 -31.35 58.91 -21.75
C THR A 4 -30.34 58.08 -20.95
N PHE A 5 -30.64 57.87 -19.67
CA PHE A 5 -29.93 57.00 -18.71
C PHE A 5 -30.13 55.53 -19.06
N LEU A 6 -29.09 54.70 -18.89
CA LEU A 6 -29.26 53.26 -18.63
C LEU A 6 -28.44 52.87 -17.38
N THR A 7 -29.15 52.22 -16.49
CA THR A 7 -28.81 51.84 -15.11
C THR A 7 -27.82 50.69 -15.07
N ALA A 8 -26.73 50.82 -14.30
CA ALA A 8 -25.91 49.70 -13.85
C ALA A 8 -25.99 49.65 -12.31
N CYS A 9 -26.79 48.71 -11.78
CA CYS A 9 -26.85 48.40 -10.36
C CYS A 9 -25.74 47.41 -10.02
N LEU A 10 -24.70 47.89 -9.35
CA LEU A 10 -23.86 47.08 -8.47
C LEU A 10 -24.70 46.70 -7.26
N PHE A 11 -25.07 45.42 -7.12
CA PHE A 11 -25.59 44.88 -5.87
C PHE A 11 -24.46 44.22 -5.10
N SER A 12 -24.10 44.88 -4.01
CA SER A 12 -23.43 44.34 -2.83
C SER A 12 -24.13 43.06 -2.37
N LEU A 13 -23.39 41.95 -2.29
CA LEU A 13 -23.88 40.76 -1.59
C LEU A 13 -24.02 41.06 -0.10
N PRO A 14 -25.19 40.80 0.51
CA PRO A 14 -25.39 41.00 1.93
C PRO A 14 -24.75 39.87 2.74
N LEU A 15 -24.15 40.26 3.86
CA LEU A 15 -23.84 39.39 5.00
C LEU A 15 -25.13 38.63 5.37
N VAL A 16 -25.17 37.33 5.08
CA VAL A 16 -26.20 36.45 5.66
C VAL A 16 -25.65 35.98 6.99
N THR A 17 -26.14 36.63 8.05
CA THR A 17 -26.09 36.13 9.42
C THR A 17 -26.83 34.81 9.47
N ALA A 18 -26.10 33.69 9.50
CA ALA A 18 -26.69 32.41 9.87
C ALA A 18 -27.10 32.50 11.34
N ALA A 19 -28.42 32.44 11.55
CA ALA A 19 -29.01 32.38 12.86
C ALA A 19 -28.48 31.15 13.61
N ALA A 20 -27.97 31.39 14.81
CA ALA A 20 -27.76 30.37 15.81
C ALA A 20 -29.08 29.63 16.04
N CYS A 21 -29.12 28.35 15.68
CA CYS A 21 -30.00 27.41 16.36
C CYS A 21 -29.34 27.12 17.71
N SER A 22 -29.69 27.93 18.71
CA SER A 22 -29.57 27.54 20.10
C SER A 22 -30.57 26.42 20.34
N ASP A 23 -30.13 25.16 20.20
CA ASP A 23 -30.80 24.09 20.91
C ASP A 23 -30.21 24.08 22.31
N ALA A 24 -31.00 24.58 23.25
CA ALA A 24 -30.72 24.50 24.67
C ALA A 24 -31.05 23.07 25.11
N GLY A 25 -30.10 22.17 24.90
CA GLY A 25 -29.97 20.90 25.60
C GLY A 25 -28.93 21.06 26.71
N ASP A 26 -29.35 20.80 27.93
CA ASP A 26 -28.51 20.73 29.12
C ASP A 26 -27.68 19.43 29.07
N ASP A 27 -26.53 19.48 28.40
CA ASP A 27 -25.59 18.36 28.30
C ASP A 27 -24.45 18.62 29.28
N GLY A 28 -24.58 18.06 30.49
CA GLY A 28 -23.57 18.18 31.53
C GLY A 28 -22.22 17.64 31.06
N ALA A 29 -21.19 18.51 31.10
CA ALA A 29 -19.77 18.18 30.97
C ALA A 29 -19.48 16.98 30.05
N GLU A 30 -19.67 17.14 28.74
CA GLU A 30 -19.16 16.15 27.79
C GLU A 30 -17.65 15.97 28.02
N ASP A 31 -17.24 14.75 28.35
CA ASP A 31 -15.82 14.37 28.35
C ASP A 31 -15.23 14.83 27.01
N ASN A 32 -14.25 15.76 27.03
CA ASN A 32 -13.59 16.28 25.82
C ASN A 32 -13.34 15.14 24.82
N LEU A 33 -13.92 15.24 23.63
CA LEU A 33 -13.80 14.20 22.63
C LEU A 33 -12.34 14.13 22.13
N PRO A 34 -11.81 12.92 21.87
CA PRO A 34 -10.61 12.74 21.05
C PRO A 34 -10.83 13.43 19.68
N GLY A 35 -9.86 14.23 19.24
CA GLY A 35 -9.95 15.09 18.04
C GLY A 35 -10.15 16.58 18.31
N ASP A 36 -10.31 17.04 19.55
CA ASP A 36 -10.27 18.46 19.92
C ASP A 36 -8.82 18.90 20.16
N ILE A 37 -8.09 19.07 19.05
CA ILE A 37 -6.63 19.26 18.98
C ILE A 37 -6.10 20.47 19.78
N ASP A 38 -6.99 21.36 20.20
CA ASP A 38 -6.68 22.61 20.89
C ASP A 38 -6.58 22.45 22.42
N ASN A 39 -6.77 21.23 22.97
CA ASN A 39 -6.92 20.99 24.42
C ASN A 39 -5.85 20.08 25.06
N ALA A 40 -4.65 19.98 24.48
CA ALA A 40 -3.53 19.26 25.11
C ALA A 40 -3.26 19.81 26.53
N PRO A 41 -3.27 18.96 27.57
CA PRO A 41 -3.16 19.44 28.94
C PRO A 41 -1.74 19.93 29.28
N PRO A 42 -1.58 20.96 30.15
CA PRO A 42 -0.27 21.44 30.56
C PRO A 42 0.49 20.41 31.41
N ASP A 43 1.82 20.40 31.29
CA ASP A 43 2.70 19.57 32.13
C ASP A 43 2.39 19.70 33.63
N GLY A 44 2.21 18.57 34.31
CA GLY A 44 2.06 18.51 35.76
C GLY A 44 0.62 18.67 36.30
N ASP A 45 -0.40 18.73 35.45
CA ASP A 45 -1.81 18.77 35.86
C ASP A 45 -2.41 17.39 36.22
N GLY A 46 -1.60 16.33 36.11
CA GLY A 46 -2.02 14.94 36.33
C GLY A 46 -2.85 14.38 35.18
N LYS A 47 -2.66 14.87 33.95
CA LYS A 47 -3.19 14.32 32.69
C LYS A 47 -2.09 13.94 31.70
N GLY A 48 -0.89 13.63 32.19
CA GLY A 48 0.24 13.25 31.35
C GLY A 48 0.00 11.98 30.51
N ASP A 49 -1.04 11.20 30.84
CA ASP A 49 -1.44 10.00 30.09
C ASP A 49 -2.73 10.18 29.27
N ALA A 50 -3.29 11.41 29.22
CA ALA A 50 -4.35 11.76 28.29
C ALA A 50 -3.78 12.04 26.89
N TRP A 51 -4.63 11.94 25.86
CA TRP A 51 -4.22 12.20 24.48
C TRP A 51 -3.60 13.58 24.28
N ASP A 52 -2.54 13.60 23.48
CA ASP A 52 -1.93 14.82 22.95
C ASP A 52 -1.94 14.82 21.42
N TYR A 53 -1.29 15.82 20.81
CA TYR A 53 -1.21 15.90 19.35
C TYR A 53 -0.53 14.67 18.73
N THR A 54 0.42 14.03 19.38
CA THR A 54 1.25 12.95 18.82
C THR A 54 0.54 11.60 18.89
N ASN A 55 -0.23 11.36 19.95
CA ASN A 55 -0.82 10.05 20.26
C ASN A 55 -2.35 9.99 20.24
N ASP A 56 -3.05 11.01 19.72
CA ASP A 56 -4.49 10.94 19.49
C ASP A 56 -4.84 9.95 18.35
N PRO A 57 -5.68 8.92 18.60
CA PRO A 57 -6.15 7.98 17.57
C PRO A 57 -6.79 8.64 16.34
N ALA A 58 -7.36 9.83 16.49
CA ALA A 58 -7.98 10.58 15.40
C ALA A 58 -7.00 10.91 14.26
N ARG A 59 -5.68 10.89 14.53
CA ARG A 59 -4.65 11.04 13.49
C ARG A 59 -4.69 9.94 12.44
N LEU A 60 -5.09 8.73 12.81
CA LEU A 60 -5.19 7.60 11.87
C LEU A 60 -6.55 7.52 11.19
N ALA A 61 -7.63 7.89 11.89
CA ALA A 61 -8.96 7.93 11.29
C ALA A 61 -9.93 8.82 12.08
N ASN A 62 -10.74 9.61 11.37
CA ASN A 62 -11.68 10.57 11.96
C ASN A 62 -12.98 9.94 12.52
N ARG A 63 -13.18 8.63 12.38
CA ARG A 63 -14.43 7.94 12.77
C ARG A 63 -14.12 6.65 13.51
N LEU A 64 -13.49 6.79 14.67
CA LEU A 64 -13.21 5.69 15.58
C LEU A 64 -14.28 5.61 16.66
N ASN A 65 -14.57 4.38 17.08
CA ASN A 65 -15.32 4.12 18.29
C ASN A 65 -14.37 4.16 19.48
N TYR A 66 -14.77 4.86 20.55
CA TYR A 66 -13.99 4.97 21.77
C TYR A 66 -14.68 4.30 22.97
N ARG A 67 -15.94 3.86 22.84
CA ARG A 67 -16.68 3.29 23.97
C ARG A 67 -16.24 1.86 24.19
N LEU A 68 -15.65 1.57 25.35
CA LEU A 68 -15.07 0.24 25.64
C LEU A 68 -16.07 -0.91 25.45
N THR A 69 -17.35 -0.69 25.76
CA THR A 69 -18.40 -1.72 25.61
C THR A 69 -18.75 -2.05 24.16
N GLU A 70 -18.37 -1.19 23.21
CA GLU A 70 -18.60 -1.35 21.78
C GLU A 70 -17.34 -1.83 21.04
N LEU A 71 -16.19 -1.91 21.72
CA LEU A 71 -14.94 -2.39 21.16
C LEU A 71 -14.84 -3.92 21.22
N PRO A 72 -14.62 -4.61 20.09
CA PRO A 72 -14.47 -6.06 20.08
C PRO A 72 -13.22 -6.51 20.84
N ARG A 73 -13.30 -7.63 21.56
CA ARG A 73 -12.16 -8.22 22.27
C ARG A 73 -11.20 -9.00 21.38
N THR A 74 -11.62 -9.32 20.17
CA THR A 74 -10.83 -10.04 19.18
C THR A 74 -11.03 -9.38 17.83
N GLY A 75 -9.96 -9.26 17.05
CA GLY A 75 -10.02 -8.81 15.67
C GLY A 75 -8.92 -9.46 14.85
N LYS A 76 -9.19 -9.66 13.58
CA LYS A 76 -8.26 -10.22 12.60
C LYS A 76 -8.49 -9.55 11.27
N LEU A 77 -7.42 -9.40 10.51
CA LEU A 77 -7.53 -8.99 9.12
C LEU A 77 -8.06 -10.17 8.30
N ASP A 78 -9.38 -10.34 8.27
CA ASP A 78 -10.02 -11.47 7.57
C ASP A 78 -10.37 -11.12 6.12
N LYS A 79 -10.55 -9.83 5.82
CA LYS A 79 -10.83 -9.35 4.46
C LYS A 79 -9.62 -8.60 3.89
N PRO A 80 -9.22 -8.90 2.64
CA PRO A 80 -8.12 -8.18 2.03
C PRO A 80 -8.50 -6.73 1.71
N VAL A 81 -7.69 -5.78 2.17
CA VAL A 81 -7.87 -4.34 1.85
C VAL A 81 -7.80 -4.09 0.34
N TRP A 82 -7.04 -4.92 -0.38
CA TRP A 82 -6.87 -4.86 -1.83
C TRP A 82 -8.01 -5.53 -2.62
N ALA A 83 -9.02 -6.12 -1.97
CA ALA A 83 -10.07 -6.92 -2.62
C ALA A 83 -10.83 -6.18 -3.73
N SER A 84 -11.10 -4.89 -3.54
CA SER A 84 -11.79 -4.07 -4.55
C SER A 84 -10.94 -3.83 -5.80
N ARG A 85 -9.60 -3.78 -5.65
CA ARG A 85 -8.64 -3.59 -6.74
C ARG A 85 -8.36 -4.90 -7.48
N TYR A 86 -8.36 -6.04 -6.77
CA TYR A 86 -8.11 -7.37 -7.34
C TYR A 86 -9.19 -8.38 -6.93
N PRO A 87 -10.42 -8.23 -7.42
CA PRO A 87 -11.52 -9.12 -7.04
C PRO A 87 -11.25 -10.58 -7.42
N HIS A 88 -10.48 -10.83 -8.50
CA HIS A 88 -10.11 -12.17 -8.93
C HIS A 88 -9.09 -12.87 -8.02
N ALA A 89 -8.33 -12.10 -7.23
CA ALA A 89 -7.33 -12.65 -6.31
C ALA A 89 -7.94 -13.02 -4.95
N VAL A 90 -9.17 -12.59 -4.67
CA VAL A 90 -9.88 -12.91 -3.42
C VAL A 90 -10.13 -14.42 -3.33
N GLY A 91 -9.66 -15.03 -2.24
CA GLY A 91 -9.72 -16.49 -2.03
C GLY A 91 -8.62 -17.27 -2.76
N VAL A 92 -7.77 -16.59 -3.53
CA VAL A 92 -6.56 -17.17 -4.15
C VAL A 92 -5.33 -16.73 -3.38
N ALA A 93 -5.14 -15.41 -3.24
CA ALA A 93 -4.07 -14.83 -2.46
C ALA A 93 -4.49 -14.62 -1.00
N PRO A 94 -3.58 -14.79 -0.04
CA PRO A 94 -3.84 -14.47 1.36
C PRO A 94 -3.99 -12.96 1.56
N VAL A 95 -4.70 -12.58 2.61
CA VAL A 95 -5.02 -11.19 2.98
C VAL A 95 -3.78 -10.33 3.21
N ALA A 96 -2.70 -10.93 3.71
CA ALA A 96 -1.38 -10.36 3.79
C ALA A 96 -0.31 -11.42 3.45
N TRP A 97 0.97 -11.05 3.36
CA TRP A 97 2.02 -11.99 2.99
C TRP A 97 3.40 -11.68 3.57
N ALA A 98 4.13 -12.73 3.96
CA ALA A 98 5.52 -12.62 4.37
C ALA A 98 6.46 -12.48 3.17
N ASP A 99 7.57 -11.79 3.37
CA ASP A 99 8.70 -11.75 2.44
C ASP A 99 9.97 -11.36 3.21
N THR A 100 11.10 -11.36 2.52
CA THR A 100 12.29 -10.69 3.03
C THR A 100 12.09 -9.17 3.00
N TYR A 101 12.78 -8.48 3.91
CA TYR A 101 12.90 -7.02 3.90
C TYR A 101 13.97 -6.52 2.91
N TRP A 102 14.52 -7.39 2.04
CA TRP A 102 15.54 -7.04 1.02
C TRP A 102 16.68 -6.18 1.58
N PRO A 103 17.59 -6.80 2.37
CA PRO A 103 18.62 -6.09 3.10
C PRO A 103 19.51 -5.25 2.19
N SER A 104 19.81 -4.02 2.59
CA SER A 104 20.70 -3.10 1.87
C SER A 104 22.11 -3.68 1.71
N ALA A 105 22.61 -4.37 2.75
CA ALA A 105 23.89 -5.09 2.72
C ALA A 105 23.94 -6.24 1.69
N GLN A 106 22.79 -6.70 1.21
CA GLN A 106 22.66 -7.72 0.16
C GLN A 106 22.26 -7.10 -1.18
N LEU A 107 22.52 -5.80 -1.38
CA LEU A 107 22.14 -5.05 -2.59
C LEU A 107 20.62 -4.86 -2.76
N SER A 108 19.83 -5.07 -1.69
CA SER A 108 18.37 -4.87 -1.71
C SER A 108 17.72 -5.58 -2.89
N THR A 109 16.78 -4.95 -3.60
CA THR A 109 16.09 -5.52 -4.78
C THR A 109 16.96 -5.66 -6.04
N ASN A 110 18.26 -5.36 -5.93
CA ASN A 110 19.27 -5.76 -6.90
C ASN A 110 19.99 -7.06 -6.53
N ASP A 111 19.67 -7.72 -5.42
CA ASP A 111 20.21 -9.03 -5.12
C ASP A 111 19.86 -10.04 -6.23
N ARG A 112 20.86 -10.82 -6.65
CA ARG A 112 20.67 -11.97 -7.54
C ARG A 112 20.33 -13.20 -6.71
N TRP A 113 19.23 -13.10 -5.97
CA TRP A 113 18.82 -14.00 -4.88
C TRP A 113 18.69 -15.48 -5.26
N LEU A 114 18.42 -15.80 -6.52
CA LEU A 114 18.38 -17.18 -7.02
C LEU A 114 19.76 -17.81 -7.15
N ASN A 115 20.69 -17.06 -7.74
CA ASN A 115 22.10 -17.38 -7.96
C ASN A 115 22.75 -16.23 -8.74
N ALA A 116 24.09 -16.14 -8.66
CA ALA A 116 24.87 -15.08 -9.31
C ALA A 116 24.67 -14.96 -10.84
N GLN A 117 24.24 -16.02 -11.52
CA GLN A 117 24.02 -16.04 -12.97
C GLN A 117 22.62 -15.56 -13.37
N THR A 118 21.68 -15.51 -12.43
CA THR A 118 20.30 -15.09 -12.70
C THR A 118 20.16 -13.61 -12.37
N ARG A 119 19.65 -12.83 -13.32
CA ARG A 119 19.39 -11.39 -13.12
C ARG A 119 18.56 -11.12 -11.87
N SER A 120 18.86 -10.01 -11.21
CA SER A 120 18.08 -9.52 -10.07
C SER A 120 16.67 -9.06 -10.49
N PRO A 121 15.75 -8.85 -9.54
CA PRO A 121 14.42 -8.30 -9.83
C PRO A 121 14.47 -7.01 -10.68
N LEU A 122 15.35 -6.06 -10.32
CA LEU A 122 15.47 -4.80 -11.05
C LEU A 122 16.17 -4.93 -12.40
N GLU A 123 17.17 -5.82 -12.54
CA GLU A 123 17.78 -6.10 -13.84
C GLU A 123 16.78 -6.76 -14.81
N LYS A 124 15.92 -7.67 -14.30
CA LYS A 124 14.82 -8.25 -15.08
C LYS A 124 13.82 -7.17 -15.49
N TYR A 125 13.45 -6.28 -14.56
CA TYR A 125 12.53 -5.18 -14.84
C TYR A 125 13.08 -4.24 -15.92
N ASP A 126 14.37 -3.86 -15.83
CA ASP A 126 15.01 -3.01 -16.82
C ASP A 126 15.02 -3.63 -18.22
N ALA A 127 15.33 -4.93 -18.31
CA ALA A 127 15.32 -5.68 -19.57
C ALA A 127 13.91 -5.76 -20.18
N ALA A 128 12.88 -5.95 -19.35
CA ALA A 128 11.50 -6.14 -19.80
C ALA A 128 10.76 -4.84 -20.13
N PHE A 129 11.06 -3.75 -19.41
CA PHE A 129 10.24 -2.53 -19.43
C PHE A 129 10.96 -1.24 -19.80
N ASN A 130 12.29 -1.20 -19.67
CA ASN A 130 13.10 0.00 -19.91
C ASN A 130 14.01 -0.14 -21.14
N ASN A 131 13.82 -1.19 -21.94
CA ASN A 131 14.63 -1.51 -23.12
C ASN A 131 16.15 -1.54 -22.82
N ALA A 132 16.51 -1.94 -21.60
CA ALA A 132 17.88 -1.97 -21.11
C ALA A 132 18.24 -3.42 -20.73
N PRO A 133 18.87 -4.20 -21.62
CA PRO A 133 19.13 -5.63 -21.39
C PRO A 133 20.05 -5.92 -20.19
N GLY A 134 20.70 -4.89 -19.64
CA GLY A 134 21.53 -5.00 -18.45
C GLY A 134 22.86 -5.70 -18.71
N CYS A 135 23.65 -5.84 -17.66
CA CYS A 135 24.90 -6.59 -17.67
C CYS A 135 24.64 -8.10 -17.61
N GLU A 136 25.56 -8.90 -18.15
CA GLU A 136 25.48 -10.37 -18.02
C GLU A 136 25.62 -10.79 -16.55
N LEU A 137 26.61 -10.24 -15.85
CA LEU A 137 26.90 -10.51 -14.44
C LEU A 137 27.02 -9.22 -13.63
N GLN A 138 26.67 -9.32 -12.36
CA GLN A 138 27.10 -8.35 -11.35
C GLN A 138 28.56 -8.62 -10.94
N PRO A 139 29.27 -7.61 -10.40
CA PRO A 139 30.59 -7.82 -9.81
C PRO A 139 30.57 -8.91 -8.73
N ASP A 140 31.60 -9.75 -8.74
CA ASP A 140 31.88 -10.77 -7.71
C ASP A 140 32.45 -10.18 -6.41
N THR A 141 32.76 -8.88 -6.40
CA THR A 141 33.31 -8.15 -5.26
C THR A 141 32.41 -6.97 -4.94
N THR A 142 31.76 -7.01 -3.79
CA THR A 142 30.82 -5.99 -3.32
C THR A 142 31.49 -4.84 -2.58
N CYS A 143 32.67 -5.05 -1.97
CA CYS A 143 33.38 -4.02 -1.21
C CYS A 143 34.90 -4.07 -1.27
N GLY A 144 35.53 -3.01 -0.75
CA GLY A 144 36.97 -2.82 -0.69
C GLY A 144 37.59 -2.19 -1.96
N PRO A 145 38.94 -2.02 -1.99
CA PRO A 145 39.62 -1.16 -2.96
C PRO A 145 39.44 -1.52 -4.44
N THR A 146 39.09 -2.79 -4.74
CA THR A 146 38.89 -3.27 -6.11
C THR A 146 37.43 -3.28 -6.56
N ALA A 147 36.47 -3.12 -5.63
CA ALA A 147 35.05 -3.13 -5.94
C ALA A 147 34.68 -1.96 -6.86
N LYS A 148 35.19 -0.76 -6.57
CA LYS A 148 34.86 0.45 -7.33
C LYS A 148 35.01 0.31 -8.83
N ALA A 149 36.16 -0.16 -9.31
CA ALA A 149 36.39 -0.30 -10.75
C ALA A 149 35.44 -1.32 -11.41
N LYS A 150 35.10 -2.40 -10.69
CA LYS A 150 34.15 -3.41 -11.18
C LYS A 150 32.72 -2.87 -11.22
N TRP A 151 32.30 -2.13 -10.18
CA TRP A 151 30.98 -1.51 -10.12
C TRP A 151 30.81 -0.34 -11.08
N ASP A 152 31.85 0.48 -11.28
CA ASP A 152 31.88 1.51 -12.34
C ASP A 152 31.65 0.87 -13.71
N THR A 153 32.30 -0.28 -13.97
CA THR A 153 32.09 -1.06 -15.20
C THR A 153 30.66 -1.56 -15.30
N TYR A 154 30.10 -2.16 -14.24
CA TYR A 154 28.70 -2.58 -14.19
C TYR A 154 27.74 -1.42 -14.48
N PHE A 155 27.98 -0.22 -13.92
CA PHE A 155 27.14 0.94 -14.20
C PHE A 155 27.19 1.43 -15.65
N THR A 156 28.12 0.98 -16.49
CA THR A 156 28.07 1.29 -17.93
C THR A 156 26.98 0.50 -18.66
N CYS A 157 26.66 -0.72 -18.21
CA CYS A 157 25.65 -1.59 -18.84
C CYS A 157 24.35 -1.74 -18.03
N ALA A 158 24.36 -1.41 -16.73
CA ALA A 158 23.17 -1.50 -15.88
C ALA A 158 22.04 -0.60 -16.40
N GLY A 159 20.83 -1.15 -16.41
CA GLY A 159 19.63 -0.40 -16.75
C GLY A 159 19.29 0.68 -15.72
N PRO A 160 18.35 1.59 -16.05
CA PRO A 160 18.07 2.76 -15.22
C PRO A 160 17.54 2.39 -13.82
N ALA A 161 16.70 1.37 -13.67
CA ALA A 161 16.15 0.98 -12.37
C ALA A 161 17.21 0.36 -11.47
N ALA A 162 17.96 -0.62 -11.97
CA ALA A 162 19.04 -1.27 -11.23
C ALA A 162 20.13 -0.26 -10.85
N LYS A 163 20.53 0.61 -11.78
CA LYS A 163 21.53 1.65 -11.54
C LYS A 163 21.08 2.69 -10.53
N TRP A 164 19.84 3.17 -10.63
CA TRP A 164 19.32 4.14 -9.68
C TRP A 164 19.32 3.57 -8.27
N HIS A 165 18.84 2.32 -8.10
CA HIS A 165 18.75 1.69 -6.79
C HIS A 165 20.12 1.59 -6.11
N MET A 166 21.14 1.10 -6.82
CA MET A 166 22.51 1.01 -6.30
C MET A 166 23.15 2.33 -5.95
N LYS A 167 22.75 3.43 -6.61
CA LYS A 167 23.37 4.73 -6.39
C LYS A 167 22.68 5.60 -5.35
N ASN A 168 21.42 5.29 -5.01
CA ASN A 168 20.58 6.22 -4.24
C ASN A 168 19.87 5.56 -3.05
N PHE A 169 19.75 4.24 -3.02
CA PHE A 169 19.04 3.55 -1.94
C PHE A 169 19.98 3.32 -0.74
N GLN A 170 19.59 3.81 0.45
CA GLN A 170 20.17 3.53 1.78
C GLN A 170 21.69 3.31 1.79
N THR A 171 22.42 4.24 1.16
CA THR A 171 23.89 4.25 1.04
C THR A 171 24.52 2.95 0.55
N VAL A 172 23.79 2.12 -0.21
CA VAL A 172 24.35 0.89 -0.81
C VAL A 172 25.59 1.21 -1.66
N ASN A 173 25.67 2.40 -2.23
CA ASN A 173 26.83 2.87 -2.97
C ASN A 173 28.13 2.96 -2.15
N HIS A 174 28.06 3.19 -0.84
CA HIS A 174 29.25 3.30 0.01
C HIS A 174 30.04 1.99 0.03
N MET A 175 29.36 0.84 -0.12
CA MET A 175 30.02 -0.46 -0.21
C MET A 175 31.05 -0.51 -1.34
N PHE A 176 30.85 0.20 -2.44
CA PHE A 176 31.66 0.07 -3.65
C PHE A 176 32.09 1.40 -4.29
N ASP A 177 31.93 2.55 -3.65
CA ASP A 177 32.35 3.83 -4.24
C ASP A 177 33.85 4.12 -4.09
N GLY A 178 34.56 3.33 -3.27
CA GLY A 178 36.00 3.44 -3.04
C GLY A 178 36.39 4.68 -2.24
N ILE A 179 35.43 5.32 -1.56
CA ILE A 179 35.63 6.44 -0.65
C ILE A 179 35.77 5.88 0.78
N ASN A 180 36.41 6.66 1.65
CA ASN A 180 36.34 6.45 3.09
C ASN A 180 35.31 7.44 3.63
N ASN A 181 34.13 6.97 4.02
CA ASN A 181 33.02 7.86 4.34
C ASN A 181 33.01 8.34 5.81
N ASP A 182 33.82 7.76 6.70
CA ASP A 182 33.81 8.03 8.15
C ASP A 182 35.08 8.73 8.69
N GLY A 183 36.09 8.90 7.85
CA GLY A 183 37.38 9.53 8.16
C GLY A 183 38.32 8.69 9.03
N LYS A 184 38.02 7.42 9.34
CA LYS A 184 38.82 6.60 10.27
C LYS A 184 39.90 5.73 9.61
N GLY A 185 40.07 5.83 8.29
CA GLY A 185 41.23 5.33 7.54
C GLY A 185 41.06 3.90 7.00
N GLY A 186 41.10 3.77 5.67
CA GLY A 186 40.77 2.53 4.94
C GLY A 186 39.87 2.86 3.75
N VAL A 187 39.62 1.93 2.83
CA VAL A 187 38.46 2.02 1.93
C VAL A 187 37.35 1.24 2.61
N ASP A 188 36.13 1.77 2.62
CA ASP A 188 34.94 1.16 3.23
C ASP A 188 34.90 -0.37 2.98
N ASP A 189 34.87 -1.15 4.07
CA ASP A 189 34.76 -2.60 4.04
C ASP A 189 33.32 -3.10 4.31
N CYS A 190 33.06 -4.39 4.07
CA CYS A 190 31.73 -4.98 4.32
C CYS A 190 31.51 -5.30 5.81
N SER A 191 32.32 -4.80 6.74
CA SER A 191 32.18 -5.16 8.15
C SER A 191 30.95 -4.48 8.75
N SER A 192 30.20 -5.26 9.53
CA SER A 192 29.08 -4.75 10.32
C SER A 192 29.54 -4.07 11.63
N SER A 193 30.85 -3.89 11.83
CA SER A 193 31.44 -3.45 13.10
C SER A 193 31.80 -1.97 13.14
N ASP A 194 31.95 -1.31 11.99
CA ASP A 194 32.67 -0.03 11.93
C ASP A 194 31.92 1.13 11.24
N ASP A 195 30.60 1.02 11.00
CA ASP A 195 29.77 2.03 10.32
C ASP A 195 30.16 2.32 8.85
N GLU A 196 30.93 1.43 8.22
CA GLU A 196 31.52 1.61 6.88
C GLU A 196 30.59 1.16 5.72
N GLY A 197 29.32 0.81 6.00
CA GLY A 197 28.36 0.32 5.01
C GLY A 197 26.92 0.24 5.53
N PRO A 198 25.94 -0.20 4.70
CA PRO A 198 24.57 -0.38 5.16
C PRO A 198 24.50 -1.39 6.32
N GLN A 199 23.84 -1.00 7.40
CA GLN A 199 23.72 -1.81 8.61
C GLN A 199 22.91 -3.09 8.34
N GLY A 200 23.14 -4.11 9.17
CA GLY A 200 22.49 -5.42 9.01
C GLY A 200 20.97 -5.42 9.15
N TRP A 201 20.37 -4.34 9.64
CA TRP A 201 18.91 -4.15 9.74
C TRP A 201 18.35 -3.21 8.68
N TRP A 202 19.21 -2.54 7.90
CA TRP A 202 18.77 -1.63 6.84
C TRP A 202 18.18 -2.42 5.68
N GLY A 203 16.99 -2.01 5.26
CA GLY A 203 16.35 -2.51 4.05
C GLY A 203 14.97 -1.90 3.86
N LEU A 204 14.06 -2.70 3.35
CA LEU A 204 12.73 -2.35 2.89
C LEU A 204 11.62 -2.84 3.86
N CYS A 205 11.87 -3.01 5.16
CA CYS A 205 10.80 -3.41 6.10
C CYS A 205 9.63 -2.41 6.07
N HIS A 206 9.92 -1.10 5.99
CA HIS A 206 8.92 -0.02 5.85
C HIS A 206 8.16 -0.07 4.52
N ALA A 207 8.68 -0.77 3.51
CA ALA A 207 8.05 -0.91 2.19
C ALA A 207 7.31 -2.24 2.05
N TRP A 208 7.89 -3.32 2.57
CA TRP A 208 7.26 -4.63 2.67
C TRP A 208 5.98 -4.56 3.50
N ALA A 209 6.02 -3.92 4.67
CA ALA A 209 4.88 -3.92 5.56
C ALA A 209 3.58 -3.40 4.90
N PRO A 210 3.56 -2.21 4.27
CA PRO A 210 2.38 -1.73 3.56
C PRO A 210 2.11 -2.50 2.26
N ALA A 211 3.15 -2.93 1.52
CA ALA A 211 2.97 -3.74 0.31
C ALA A 211 2.23 -5.05 0.61
N SER A 212 2.56 -5.68 1.74
CA SER A 212 1.96 -6.94 2.19
C SER A 212 0.46 -6.81 2.47
N LEU A 213 0.02 -5.65 2.95
CA LEU A 213 -1.37 -5.37 3.32
C LEU A 213 -2.18 -4.80 2.15
N LEU A 214 -1.55 -4.03 1.26
CA LEU A 214 -2.23 -3.23 0.23
C LEU A 214 -2.18 -3.81 -1.17
N GLU A 215 -1.46 -4.90 -1.39
CA GLU A 215 -1.39 -5.63 -2.65
C GLU A 215 -1.50 -7.14 -2.39
N PRO A 216 -2.18 -7.93 -3.26
CA PRO A 216 -2.22 -9.38 -3.10
C PRO A 216 -0.83 -9.98 -3.24
N GLU A 217 -0.61 -11.13 -2.62
CA GLU A 217 0.63 -11.87 -2.83
C GLU A 217 0.70 -12.41 -4.27
N PRO A 218 1.81 -12.25 -5.00
CA PRO A 218 2.01 -12.95 -6.27
C PRO A 218 1.97 -14.48 -6.07
N GLN A 219 1.16 -15.19 -6.85
CA GLN A 219 0.89 -16.62 -6.63
C GLN A 219 1.75 -17.55 -7.48
N ARG A 220 2.33 -17.05 -8.58
CA ARG A 220 3.21 -17.83 -9.46
C ARG A 220 4.18 -16.95 -10.25
N ALA A 221 5.16 -17.59 -10.88
CA ALA A 221 6.05 -16.94 -11.83
C ALA A 221 5.30 -16.46 -13.08
N VAL A 222 5.77 -15.36 -13.68
CA VAL A 222 5.25 -14.80 -14.93
C VAL A 222 6.36 -14.57 -15.94
N GLU A 223 6.06 -14.82 -17.21
CA GLU A 223 6.95 -14.52 -18.33
C GLU A 223 6.51 -13.21 -18.99
N TYR A 224 7.39 -12.22 -19.05
CA TYR A 224 7.12 -10.96 -19.74
C TYR A 224 8.40 -10.31 -20.24
N GLY A 225 8.39 -9.75 -21.46
CA GLY A 225 9.58 -9.09 -22.03
C GLY A 225 10.80 -10.01 -22.16
N GLY A 226 10.57 -11.31 -22.38
CA GLY A 226 11.63 -12.33 -22.42
C GLY A 226 12.31 -12.59 -21.07
N GLN A 227 11.76 -12.09 -19.96
CA GLN A 227 12.22 -12.36 -18.60
C GLN A 227 11.18 -13.16 -17.83
N ARG A 228 11.69 -14.12 -17.04
CA ARG A 228 10.91 -14.85 -16.06
C ARG A 228 10.99 -14.15 -14.70
N PHE A 229 9.87 -13.64 -14.22
CA PHE A 229 9.73 -13.07 -12.89
C PHE A 229 9.14 -14.13 -11.97
N GLU A 230 9.94 -14.65 -11.04
CA GLU A 230 9.48 -15.51 -9.96
C GLU A 230 8.68 -14.70 -8.91
N VAL A 231 8.01 -15.37 -7.98
CA VAL A 231 7.19 -14.69 -6.95
C VAL A 231 7.98 -13.62 -6.19
N ALA A 232 9.17 -13.94 -5.69
CA ALA A 232 10.01 -12.97 -5.00
C ALA A 232 10.51 -11.83 -5.89
N ASP A 233 10.66 -12.02 -7.21
CA ASP A 233 10.99 -10.89 -8.09
C ASP A 233 9.84 -9.88 -8.14
N ILE A 234 8.60 -10.37 -8.21
CA ILE A 234 7.42 -9.49 -8.22
C ILE A 234 7.26 -8.81 -6.85
N LYS A 235 7.43 -9.55 -5.74
CA LYS A 235 7.41 -8.96 -4.39
C LYS A 235 8.47 -7.89 -4.23
N ALA A 236 9.72 -8.15 -4.64
CA ALA A 236 10.80 -7.17 -4.65
C ALA A 236 10.40 -5.88 -5.38
N LEU A 237 9.83 -6.00 -6.59
CA LEU A 237 9.40 -4.85 -7.38
C LEU A 237 8.24 -4.08 -6.75
N VAL A 238 7.31 -4.78 -6.09
CA VAL A 238 6.25 -4.13 -5.29
C VAL A 238 6.91 -3.36 -4.14
N GLN A 239 7.83 -3.96 -3.39
CA GLN A 239 8.54 -3.26 -2.32
C GLN A 239 9.36 -2.06 -2.83
N THR A 240 10.00 -2.14 -4.00
CA THR A 240 10.72 -0.99 -4.60
C THR A 240 9.79 0.20 -4.84
N VAL A 241 8.54 -0.03 -5.26
CA VAL A 241 7.59 1.08 -5.46
C VAL A 241 6.99 1.57 -4.15
N TYR A 242 6.84 0.70 -3.14
CA TYR A 242 6.35 1.04 -1.81
C TYR A 242 7.39 1.66 -0.87
N ASP A 243 8.67 1.71 -1.26
CA ASP A 243 9.75 2.42 -0.54
C ASP A 243 9.37 3.87 -0.16
N ARG A 244 8.47 4.47 -0.95
CA ARG A 244 7.75 5.69 -0.56
C ARG A 244 6.26 5.41 -0.49
N THR A 245 5.73 5.37 0.73
CA THR A 245 4.31 5.18 1.04
C THR A 245 3.80 6.39 1.80
N ASP A 246 2.67 6.94 1.36
CA ASP A 246 1.95 7.95 2.13
C ASP A 246 1.20 7.25 3.27
N ALA A 247 1.35 7.77 4.49
CA ALA A 247 0.86 7.14 5.70
C ALA A 247 0.33 8.17 6.70
N LEU A 248 -0.55 7.72 7.59
CA LEU A 248 -0.93 8.43 8.80
C LEU A 248 -0.18 7.79 9.97
N MET A 249 0.28 8.61 10.92
CA MET A 249 1.14 8.18 12.03
C MET A 249 0.46 8.45 13.38
N LEU A 250 0.62 7.52 14.31
CA LEU A 250 0.26 7.61 15.73
C LEU A 250 1.50 7.28 16.56
N GLY A 251 1.95 8.21 17.38
CA GLY A 251 3.28 8.14 17.99
C GLY A 251 4.35 8.77 17.10
N GLY A 252 5.47 9.12 17.71
CA GLY A 252 6.65 9.69 17.11
C GLY A 252 7.75 8.65 16.99
N ARG A 253 8.88 9.03 16.39
CA ARG A 253 10.04 8.14 16.29
C ARG A 253 10.93 8.31 17.51
N CYS A 254 11.25 7.21 18.19
CA CYS A 254 12.32 7.21 19.17
C CYS A 254 13.71 7.26 18.50
N ASN A 255 14.49 8.32 18.73
CA ASN A 255 15.82 8.49 18.13
C ASN A 255 16.98 8.10 19.06
N GLY A 256 16.70 7.65 20.28
CA GLY A 256 17.72 7.24 21.27
C GLY A 256 18.35 5.89 20.94
N GLU A 257 19.64 5.72 21.29
CA GLU A 257 20.26 4.40 21.33
C GLU A 257 19.58 3.57 22.43
N ARG A 258 18.79 2.54 22.02
CA ARG A 258 17.98 1.64 22.86
C ARG A 258 17.50 2.26 24.19
N VAL A 259 16.31 2.83 24.17
CA VAL A 259 15.74 3.46 25.36
C VAL A 259 15.17 2.39 26.29
N GLU A 260 15.65 2.35 27.54
CA GLU A 260 14.99 1.60 28.61
C GLU A 260 14.13 2.57 29.41
N HIS A 261 12.82 2.35 29.38
CA HIS A 261 11.84 3.10 30.13
C HIS A 261 11.75 2.59 31.56
N ASP A 262 11.76 3.52 32.52
CA ASP A 262 11.65 3.23 33.95
C ASP A 262 10.19 3.15 34.46
N GLY A 263 9.22 3.33 33.56
CA GLY A 263 7.78 3.32 33.83
C GLY A 263 7.25 4.58 34.52
N THR A 264 8.10 5.57 34.82
CA THR A 264 7.72 6.80 35.53
C THR A 264 7.40 7.95 34.59
N SER A 265 7.88 7.90 33.35
CA SER A 265 7.68 8.95 32.35
C SER A 265 6.22 8.98 31.84
N PRO A 266 5.68 10.14 31.44
CA PRO A 266 4.34 10.25 30.88
C PRO A 266 4.20 9.48 29.55
N ALA A 267 2.99 9.03 29.21
CA ALA A 267 2.71 8.43 27.90
C ALA A 267 2.80 9.42 26.70
N ASN A 268 3.20 10.67 26.98
CA ASN A 268 3.42 11.74 26.02
C ASN A 268 4.93 12.08 25.87
N ASP A 269 5.82 11.36 26.55
CA ASP A 269 7.27 11.61 26.45
C ASP A 269 7.83 11.11 25.10
N GLU A 270 8.89 11.76 24.62
CA GLU A 270 9.58 11.38 23.37
C GLU A 270 10.17 9.97 23.56
N CYS A 271 9.66 8.97 22.83
CA CYS A 271 9.87 7.51 22.99
C CYS A 271 8.87 6.73 23.87
N GLN A 272 7.83 7.34 24.44
CA GLN A 272 6.70 6.62 25.09
C GLN A 272 5.35 6.94 24.44
N ASP A 273 5.38 7.52 23.24
CA ASP A 273 4.25 8.18 22.60
C ASP A 273 3.30 7.22 21.85
N ALA A 274 3.50 5.90 21.95
CA ALA A 274 2.47 4.89 21.68
C ALA A 274 1.60 4.61 22.92
N ASN A 275 0.84 5.60 23.36
CA ASN A 275 -0.05 5.45 24.52
C ASN A 275 -0.99 4.22 24.37
N PRO A 276 -1.06 3.32 25.37
CA PRO A 276 -1.73 2.03 25.21
C PRO A 276 -3.24 2.12 24.99
N GLY A 277 -3.91 3.17 25.49
CA GLY A 277 -5.33 3.32 25.17
C GLY A 277 -5.53 3.77 23.71
N ALA A 278 -4.56 4.46 23.11
CA ALA A 278 -4.61 4.81 21.69
C ALA A 278 -4.37 3.57 20.84
N VAL A 279 -3.37 2.76 21.18
CA VAL A 279 -3.13 1.43 20.60
C VAL A 279 -4.39 0.56 20.71
N HIS A 280 -5.02 0.50 21.89
CA HIS A 280 -6.27 -0.24 22.10
C HIS A 280 -7.38 0.22 21.17
N VAL A 281 -7.65 1.53 21.11
CA VAL A 281 -8.70 2.10 20.25
C VAL A 281 -8.40 1.82 18.77
N VAL A 282 -7.16 2.03 18.32
CA VAL A 282 -6.76 1.82 16.92
C VAL A 282 -6.93 0.35 16.54
N LEU A 283 -6.33 -0.59 17.26
CA LEU A 283 -6.38 -2.00 16.89
C LEU A 283 -7.81 -2.56 16.91
N THR A 284 -8.59 -2.19 17.92
CA THR A 284 -9.99 -2.66 18.03
C THR A 284 -10.89 -2.10 16.94
N ASN A 285 -10.66 -0.88 16.46
CA ASN A 285 -11.40 -0.32 15.34
C ASN A 285 -10.92 -0.84 13.99
N PHE A 286 -9.61 -0.93 13.79
CA PHE A 286 -9.01 -1.29 12.51
C PHE A 286 -9.26 -2.77 12.21
N LEU A 287 -8.97 -3.65 13.16
CA LEU A 287 -9.02 -5.10 12.97
C LEU A 287 -10.29 -5.74 13.55
N GLY A 288 -10.96 -5.07 14.48
CA GLY A 288 -12.21 -5.57 15.08
C GLY A 288 -13.47 -5.10 14.37
N ILE A 289 -13.47 -3.89 13.78
CA ILE A 289 -14.68 -3.25 13.22
C ILE A 289 -14.60 -3.05 11.70
N ASN A 290 -13.48 -2.59 11.15
CA ASN A 290 -13.45 -2.00 9.80
C ASN A 290 -12.55 -2.70 8.75
N ASP A 291 -11.86 -3.80 9.09
CA ASP A 291 -10.90 -4.50 8.20
C ASP A 291 -9.85 -3.53 7.58
N MET A 292 -9.24 -2.66 8.39
CA MET A 292 -8.25 -1.67 7.96
C MET A 292 -6.80 -2.12 8.20
N ALA A 293 -5.89 -1.70 7.32
CA ALA A 293 -4.45 -1.96 7.44
C ALA A 293 -3.80 -1.09 8.53
N VAL A 294 -2.94 -1.70 9.35
CA VAL A 294 -2.11 -1.02 10.35
C VAL A 294 -0.77 -1.74 10.48
N VAL A 295 0.28 -0.95 10.66
CA VAL A 295 1.67 -1.38 10.81
C VAL A 295 2.20 -0.84 12.13
N GLU A 296 3.04 -1.61 12.81
CA GLU A 296 3.80 -1.15 13.99
C GLU A 296 5.27 -1.00 13.66
N ASP A 297 5.93 -0.06 14.34
CA ASP A 297 7.35 -0.24 14.67
C ASP A 297 7.45 -1.01 15.98
N ARG A 298 8.14 -2.15 15.94
CA ARG A 298 8.21 -3.11 17.03
C ARG A 298 9.36 -2.83 18.00
N THR A 299 10.27 -1.91 17.67
CA THR A 299 11.46 -1.62 18.47
C THR A 299 11.52 -0.16 18.89
N ALA A 300 11.41 0.12 20.20
CA ALA A 300 11.68 1.44 20.78
C ALA A 300 13.20 1.71 20.86
N SER A 301 13.86 1.82 19.71
CA SER A 301 15.31 2.02 19.59
C SER A 301 15.69 2.76 18.32
N GLY A 302 16.98 3.09 18.17
CA GLY A 302 17.49 3.63 16.90
C GLY A 302 17.28 2.73 15.68
N GLU A 303 17.17 1.41 15.88
CA GLU A 303 16.71 0.47 14.84
C GLU A 303 15.19 0.54 14.71
N VAL A 304 14.69 0.57 13.47
CA VAL A 304 13.25 0.65 13.15
C VAL A 304 12.84 -0.62 12.42
N TRP A 305 11.88 -1.35 12.96
CA TRP A 305 11.39 -2.61 12.41
C TRP A 305 9.88 -2.55 12.19
N ASN A 306 9.49 -2.34 10.94
CA ASN A 306 8.09 -2.21 10.56
C ASN A 306 7.46 -3.59 10.31
N GLN A 307 6.40 -3.92 11.04
CA GLN A 307 5.70 -5.20 10.94
C GLN A 307 4.20 -5.04 10.64
N PRO A 308 3.63 -5.78 9.68
CA PRO A 308 2.19 -5.80 9.46
C PRO A 308 1.45 -6.42 10.64
N ILE A 309 0.53 -5.69 11.27
CA ILE A 309 -0.36 -6.26 12.27
C ILE A 309 -1.54 -6.92 11.55
N VAL A 310 -1.83 -8.17 11.91
CA VAL A 310 -2.85 -9.01 11.26
C VAL A 310 -3.91 -9.52 12.22
N GLY A 311 -3.75 -9.29 13.52
CA GLY A 311 -4.78 -9.58 14.50
C GLY A 311 -4.45 -9.10 15.91
N TYR A 312 -5.44 -9.19 16.78
CA TYR A 312 -5.28 -9.02 18.21
C TYR A 312 -6.27 -9.89 18.99
N ASN A 313 -5.94 -10.21 20.24
CA ASN A 313 -6.78 -10.93 21.17
C ASN A 313 -6.63 -10.37 22.59
N ILE A 314 -7.69 -9.79 23.14
CA ILE A 314 -7.74 -9.30 24.51
C ILE A 314 -8.08 -10.49 25.42
N THR A 315 -7.08 -10.99 26.15
CA THR A 315 -7.18 -12.14 27.05
C THR A 315 -7.73 -11.75 28.42
N GLN A 316 -7.49 -10.52 28.86
CA GLN A 316 -8.02 -9.96 30.10
C GLN A 316 -8.52 -8.53 29.86
N GLN A 317 -9.66 -8.19 30.45
CA GLN A 317 -10.20 -6.83 30.48
C GLN A 317 -11.14 -6.71 31.68
N GLU A 318 -10.58 -6.29 32.81
CA GLU A 318 -11.26 -6.29 34.11
C GLU A 318 -11.22 -4.91 34.76
N LYS A 319 -12.34 -4.47 35.32
CA LYS A 319 -12.39 -3.22 36.06
C LYS A 319 -11.61 -3.36 37.37
N VAL A 320 -10.71 -2.43 37.64
CA VAL A 320 -9.81 -2.46 38.80
C VAL A 320 -9.95 -1.22 39.68
N THR A 321 -9.45 -1.32 40.91
CA THR A 321 -9.31 -0.17 41.81
C THR A 321 -8.06 0.62 41.45
N ALA A 322 -8.01 1.91 41.84
CA ALA A 322 -6.81 2.73 41.70
C ALA A 322 -5.60 2.11 42.42
N THR A 323 -5.79 1.45 43.57
CA THR A 323 -4.71 0.71 44.24
C THR A 323 -4.12 -0.40 43.37
N ARG A 324 -4.96 -1.19 42.70
CA ARG A 324 -4.50 -2.25 41.81
C ARG A 324 -3.83 -1.68 40.56
N ALA A 325 -4.43 -0.65 39.95
CA ALA A 325 -3.85 0.02 38.80
C ALA A 325 -2.46 0.61 39.11
N ASN A 326 -2.31 1.31 40.24
CA ASN A 326 -1.02 1.84 40.70
C ASN A 326 0.02 0.73 40.86
N GLN A 327 -0.36 -0.42 41.43
CA GLN A 327 0.57 -1.56 41.55
C GLN A 327 1.06 -2.08 40.19
N CYS A 328 0.19 -2.09 39.18
CA CYS A 328 0.53 -2.56 37.83
C CYS A 328 1.62 -1.69 37.18
N VAL A 329 1.49 -0.38 37.32
CA VAL A 329 2.38 0.62 36.72
C VAL A 329 3.56 1.01 37.62
N GLY A 330 3.81 0.25 38.71
CA GLY A 330 4.93 0.48 39.62
C GLY A 330 4.72 1.64 40.60
N GLY A 331 3.52 2.24 40.61
CA GLY A 331 3.11 3.27 41.55
C GLY A 331 2.65 2.71 42.91
N THR A 332 2.35 3.64 43.83
CA THR A 332 1.80 3.33 45.16
C THR A 332 0.63 4.26 45.48
N GLY A 333 -0.18 3.89 46.48
CA GLY A 333 -1.33 4.68 46.92
C GLY A 333 -2.68 4.18 46.38
N ASP A 334 -3.76 4.85 46.76
CA ASP A 334 -5.15 4.49 46.50
C ASP A 334 -5.87 5.45 45.55
N THR A 335 -5.16 6.43 45.01
CA THR A 335 -5.67 7.43 44.07
C THR A 335 -4.92 7.33 42.76
N TRP A 336 -5.62 7.44 41.62
CA TRP A 336 -5.03 7.49 40.29
C TRP A 336 -4.69 8.93 39.92
N THR A 337 -3.40 9.25 39.77
CA THR A 337 -2.92 10.63 39.58
C THR A 337 -2.38 10.90 38.17
N TYR A 338 -2.27 9.86 37.34
CA TYR A 338 -1.68 9.96 36.00
C TYR A 338 -2.64 10.57 34.97
N ASN A 339 -3.94 10.29 35.13
CA ASN A 339 -5.03 10.97 34.45
C ASN A 339 -6.20 11.23 35.40
N THR A 340 -6.27 12.45 35.94
CA THR A 340 -7.33 12.86 36.90
C THR A 340 -8.74 12.92 36.26
N SER A 341 -8.82 12.89 34.93
CA SER A 341 -10.08 12.80 34.20
C SER A 341 -10.65 11.38 34.20
N ALA A 342 -9.82 10.35 34.42
CA ALA A 342 -10.25 8.96 34.50
C ALA A 342 -11.25 8.75 35.65
N LYS A 343 -12.38 8.13 35.31
CA LYS A 343 -13.45 7.75 36.25
C LYS A 343 -13.48 6.26 36.49
N GLU A 344 -13.05 5.47 35.51
CA GLU A 344 -12.91 4.03 35.64
C GLU A 344 -11.56 3.57 35.08
N LEU A 345 -11.02 2.49 35.67
CA LEU A 345 -9.75 1.90 35.28
C LEU A 345 -9.98 0.42 34.97
N TYR A 346 -9.39 -0.05 33.88
CA TYR A 346 -9.42 -1.45 33.48
C TYR A 346 -8.00 -1.97 33.32
N GLU A 347 -7.70 -3.13 33.91
CA GLU A 347 -6.46 -3.86 33.65
C GLU A 347 -6.69 -4.76 32.44
N VAL A 348 -5.82 -4.65 31.44
CA VAL A 348 -5.98 -5.26 30.11
C VAL A 348 -4.71 -6.00 29.72
N GLU A 349 -4.86 -7.26 29.34
CA GLU A 349 -3.83 -8.02 28.63
C GLU A 349 -4.31 -8.22 27.18
N MET A 350 -3.47 -7.84 26.23
CA MET A 350 -3.74 -7.98 24.80
C MET A 350 -2.55 -8.65 24.12
N THR A 351 -2.84 -9.70 23.35
CA THR A 351 -1.89 -10.29 22.40
C THR A 351 -2.07 -9.63 21.04
N ILE A 352 -1.00 -9.06 20.48
CA ILE A 352 -0.93 -8.54 19.11
C ILE A 352 -0.36 -9.65 18.23
N GLU A 353 -0.98 -9.93 17.09
CA GLU A 353 -0.49 -10.86 16.07
C GLU A 353 0.04 -10.07 14.86
N PHE A 354 1.31 -10.25 14.51
CA PHE A 354 1.98 -9.55 13.40
C PHE A 354 2.77 -10.52 12.51
N LEU A 355 3.04 -10.11 11.28
CA LEU A 355 3.89 -10.88 10.37
C LEU A 355 5.37 -10.62 10.63
N VAL A 356 6.21 -11.64 10.47
CA VAL A 356 7.68 -11.53 10.47
C VAL A 356 8.26 -11.87 9.11
N GLU A 357 9.53 -11.51 8.90
CA GLU A 357 10.23 -11.70 7.63
C GLU A 357 10.36 -13.18 7.25
N GLY A 358 10.28 -13.41 5.94
CA GLY A 358 10.65 -14.65 5.28
C GLY A 358 11.92 -14.51 4.43
N GLY A 359 12.22 -15.55 3.66
CA GLY A 359 13.26 -15.51 2.64
C GLY A 359 12.68 -15.27 1.25
N ALA A 360 13.45 -14.68 0.34
CA ALA A 360 13.09 -14.63 -1.07
C ALA A 360 12.81 -16.05 -1.59
N SER A 361 11.64 -16.24 -2.20
CA SER A 361 11.12 -17.54 -2.63
C SER A 361 10.51 -17.48 -4.02
N ALA A 362 10.72 -18.54 -4.81
CA ALA A 362 10.07 -18.70 -6.11
C ALA A 362 8.57 -19.01 -6.00
N ARG A 363 8.09 -19.31 -4.79
CA ARG A 363 6.70 -19.67 -4.48
C ARG A 363 6.10 -18.71 -3.45
N PRO A 364 4.77 -18.53 -3.44
CA PRO A 364 4.11 -17.75 -2.38
C PRO A 364 4.40 -18.37 -1.01
N LEU A 365 4.63 -17.50 -0.03
CA LEU A 365 4.83 -17.86 1.37
C LEU A 365 3.51 -17.77 2.15
N GLY A 366 2.68 -16.79 1.79
CA GLY A 366 1.52 -16.37 2.56
C GLY A 366 1.88 -15.94 3.98
N MET A 367 0.96 -16.17 4.91
CA MET A 367 1.11 -15.78 6.32
C MET A 367 1.40 -16.96 7.24
N ASN A 368 1.01 -18.17 6.83
CA ASN A 368 1.07 -19.34 7.69
C ASN A 368 2.53 -19.70 8.01
N GLY A 369 2.86 -19.73 9.30
CA GLY A 369 4.23 -19.94 9.77
C GLY A 369 5.06 -18.66 9.92
N TYR A 370 4.50 -17.50 9.57
CA TYR A 370 5.14 -16.19 9.67
C TYR A 370 4.38 -15.23 10.60
N VAL A 371 3.38 -15.72 11.35
CA VAL A 371 2.70 -14.92 12.38
C VAL A 371 3.42 -15.09 13.70
N SER A 372 3.94 -13.99 14.24
CA SER A 372 4.47 -13.87 15.59
C SER A 372 3.46 -13.18 16.51
N ARG A 373 3.76 -13.18 17.82
CA ARG A 373 2.90 -12.61 18.85
C ARG A 373 3.70 -11.89 19.91
N ASP A 374 3.25 -10.69 20.25
CA ASP A 374 3.71 -9.95 21.41
C ASP A 374 2.52 -9.74 22.36
N ASN A 375 2.77 -9.78 23.67
CA ASN A 375 1.76 -9.52 24.69
C ASN A 375 2.04 -8.15 25.31
N ILE A 376 1.02 -7.32 25.38
CA ILE A 376 1.06 -6.03 26.06
C ILE A 376 0.07 -6.02 27.21
N HIS A 377 0.51 -5.45 28.34
CA HIS A 377 -0.24 -5.36 29.59
C HIS A 377 -0.29 -3.90 30.04
N TYR A 378 -1.49 -3.38 30.26
CA TYR A 378 -1.71 -1.96 30.53
C TYR A 378 -2.98 -1.69 31.34
N ILE A 379 -3.00 -0.53 31.96
CA ILE A 379 -4.19 0.08 32.53
C ILE A 379 -4.83 0.98 31.47
N LEU A 380 -6.11 0.73 31.20
CA LEU A 380 -6.96 1.53 30.32
C LEU A 380 -7.79 2.51 31.14
N GLU A 381 -7.81 3.77 30.71
CA GLU A 381 -8.48 4.86 31.43
C GLU A 381 -9.77 5.25 30.72
N LEU A 382 -10.87 5.24 31.46
CA LEU A 382 -12.19 5.57 30.93
C LEU A 382 -12.75 6.85 31.56
N GLY A 383 -13.34 7.70 30.72
CA GLY A 383 -14.09 8.88 31.13
C GLY A 383 -15.45 8.53 31.77
N SER A 384 -16.20 9.57 32.17
CA SER A 384 -17.52 9.41 32.81
C SER A 384 -18.55 8.73 31.90
N THR A 385 -18.37 8.87 30.59
CA THR A 385 -19.23 8.27 29.56
C THR A 385 -18.82 6.86 29.17
N GLY A 386 -17.78 6.27 29.77
CA GLY A 386 -17.25 4.95 29.41
C GLY A 386 -16.45 4.90 28.10
N LYS A 387 -16.06 6.07 27.58
CA LYS A 387 -15.10 6.22 26.48
C LYS A 387 -13.67 6.06 26.99
N VAL A 388 -12.82 5.42 26.20
CA VAL A 388 -11.38 5.35 26.43
C VAL A 388 -10.77 6.75 26.21
N ILE A 389 -10.03 7.25 27.19
CA ILE A 389 -9.44 8.61 27.19
C ILE A 389 -7.93 8.62 27.47
N GLY A 390 -7.34 7.46 27.69
CA GLY A 390 -5.92 7.32 28.01
C GLY A 390 -5.56 5.89 28.38
N GLY A 391 -4.32 5.69 28.77
CA GLY A 391 -3.83 4.44 29.32
C GLY A 391 -2.36 4.54 29.71
N ARG A 392 -1.92 3.55 30.50
CA ARG A 392 -0.52 3.43 30.94
C ARG A 392 -0.07 1.98 30.95
N TYR A 393 1.10 1.70 30.39
CA TYR A 393 1.67 0.34 30.39
C TYR A 393 2.03 -0.09 31.81
N CYS A 394 1.80 -1.37 32.10
CA CYS A 394 2.28 -1.98 33.34
C CYS A 394 3.78 -2.27 33.24
N THR A 395 4.44 -2.36 34.40
CA THR A 395 5.91 -2.44 34.50
C THR A 395 6.55 -3.57 33.70
N ASP A 396 5.81 -4.65 33.45
CA ASP A 396 6.21 -5.80 32.66
C ASP A 396 6.10 -5.58 31.14
N SER A 397 5.37 -4.55 30.69
CA SER A 397 5.20 -4.22 29.27
C SER A 397 5.77 -2.86 28.85
N VAL A 398 6.29 -2.07 29.78
CA VAL A 398 6.88 -0.72 29.55
C VAL A 398 8.02 -0.70 28.52
N ASN A 399 8.66 -1.84 28.24
CA ASN A 399 9.72 -1.95 27.21
C ASN A 399 9.41 -3.01 26.14
N SER A 400 8.17 -3.52 26.13
CA SER A 400 7.72 -4.56 25.20
C SER A 400 6.35 -4.20 24.64
N HIS A 401 6.28 -3.02 24.05
CA HIS A 401 5.13 -2.49 23.34
C HIS A 401 5.58 -1.86 22.01
N PRO A 402 4.67 -1.61 21.06
CA PRO A 402 5.00 -0.86 19.83
C PRO A 402 5.57 0.52 20.15
N ASP A 403 6.52 1.01 19.35
CA ASP A 403 7.06 2.39 19.46
C ASP A 403 6.08 3.39 18.84
N PHE A 404 5.56 3.06 17.64
CA PHE A 404 4.49 3.82 16.99
C PHE A 404 3.65 2.91 16.09
N LEU A 405 2.43 3.37 15.79
CA LEU A 405 1.55 2.75 14.80
C LEU A 405 1.39 3.66 13.59
N TRP A 406 1.21 3.06 12.42
CA TRP A 406 0.88 3.81 11.23
C TRP A 406 -0.05 3.07 10.28
N ALA A 407 -0.89 3.85 9.62
CA ALA A 407 -1.88 3.36 8.66
C ALA A 407 -1.42 3.72 7.24
N PRO A 408 -1.07 2.73 6.40
CA PRO A 408 -0.64 3.00 5.04
C PRO A 408 -1.83 3.40 4.16
N ILE A 409 -1.69 4.47 3.38
CA ILE A 409 -2.74 4.96 2.47
C ILE A 409 -2.50 4.40 1.06
N ALA A 410 -1.37 4.76 0.47
CA ALA A 410 -1.02 4.41 -0.91
C ALA A 410 0.47 4.65 -1.18
N VAL A 411 0.97 4.08 -2.28
CA VAL A 411 2.28 4.48 -2.84
C VAL A 411 2.28 5.98 -3.09
N SER A 412 3.33 6.65 -2.61
CA SER A 412 3.46 8.11 -2.70
C SER A 412 3.51 8.57 -4.16
N THR A 413 2.81 9.66 -4.43
CA THR A 413 2.87 10.36 -5.73
C THR A 413 4.12 11.24 -5.88
N SER A 414 4.86 11.45 -4.79
CA SER A 414 6.12 12.18 -4.80
C SER A 414 7.18 11.42 -5.60
N SER A 415 7.88 12.14 -6.49
CA SER A 415 9.05 11.62 -7.19
C SER A 415 10.34 11.71 -6.37
N TYR A 416 10.31 12.39 -5.23
CA TYR A 416 11.50 12.63 -4.42
C TYR A 416 11.96 11.36 -3.71
N GLY A 417 13.23 10.99 -3.89
CA GLY A 417 13.83 9.84 -3.19
C GLY A 417 13.20 8.49 -3.51
N ARG A 418 12.55 8.35 -4.68
CA ARG A 418 11.96 7.11 -5.20
C ARG A 418 12.65 6.66 -6.50
N ASN A 419 12.72 5.36 -6.72
CA ASN A 419 13.16 4.79 -8.00
C ASN A 419 12.13 5.06 -9.11
N SER A 420 12.24 6.21 -9.76
CA SER A 420 11.31 6.64 -10.83
C SER A 420 11.36 5.76 -12.09
N ALA A 421 12.38 4.92 -12.24
CA ALA A 421 12.47 3.96 -13.34
C ALA A 421 11.57 2.73 -13.15
N VAL A 422 10.99 2.53 -11.96
CA VAL A 422 10.05 1.44 -11.65
C VAL A 422 8.63 1.99 -11.53
N SER A 423 7.77 1.62 -12.49
CA SER A 423 6.38 2.08 -12.58
C SER A 423 5.47 1.17 -11.77
N LEU A 424 4.66 1.77 -10.90
CA LEU A 424 3.63 1.06 -10.15
C LEU A 424 2.66 0.32 -11.08
N GLU A 425 2.30 0.92 -12.21
CA GLU A 425 1.38 0.31 -13.18
C GLU A 425 1.96 -0.97 -13.80
N LYS A 426 3.25 -0.93 -14.21
CA LYS A 426 3.94 -2.08 -14.79
C LYS A 426 4.16 -3.19 -13.75
N VAL A 427 4.45 -2.83 -12.50
CA VAL A 427 4.55 -3.80 -11.40
C VAL A 427 3.19 -4.44 -11.11
N ARG A 428 2.11 -3.64 -11.06
CA ARG A 428 0.74 -4.17 -10.91
C ARG A 428 0.30 -5.03 -12.08
N MET A 429 0.80 -4.78 -13.29
CA MET A 429 0.57 -5.68 -14.43
C MET A 429 1.17 -7.07 -14.18
N LEU A 430 2.43 -7.15 -13.72
CA LEU A 430 3.05 -8.43 -13.35
C LEU A 430 2.30 -9.11 -12.20
N LEU A 431 1.91 -8.34 -11.18
CA LEU A 431 1.16 -8.86 -10.04
C LEU A 431 -0.21 -9.39 -10.45
N ASN A 432 -0.91 -8.67 -11.33
CA ASN A 432 -2.17 -9.13 -11.89
C ASN A 432 -1.95 -10.46 -12.62
N MET A 433 -0.98 -10.52 -13.56
CA MET A 433 -0.64 -11.76 -14.26
C MET A 433 -0.36 -12.93 -13.29
N SER A 434 0.32 -12.67 -12.17
CA SER A 434 0.72 -13.67 -11.18
C SER A 434 -0.43 -14.17 -10.29
N THR A 435 -1.49 -13.38 -10.09
CA THR A 435 -2.61 -13.70 -9.17
C THR A 435 -3.82 -14.31 -9.87
N GLN A 436 -3.84 -14.24 -11.19
CA GLN A 436 -4.87 -14.84 -12.05
C GLN A 436 -4.84 -16.38 -11.96
N PRO A 437 -5.95 -17.13 -12.02
CA PRO A 437 -5.88 -18.60 -12.06
C PRO A 437 -5.06 -19.10 -13.25
N GLU A 438 -4.33 -20.22 -13.11
CA GLU A 438 -3.76 -20.90 -14.29
C GLU A 438 -4.90 -21.28 -15.24
N GLY A 439 -4.98 -20.61 -16.38
CA GLY A 439 -6.06 -20.77 -17.36
C GLY A 439 -7.17 -19.71 -17.32
N GLY A 440 -7.11 -18.71 -16.42
CA GLY A 440 -8.05 -17.59 -16.39
C GLY A 440 -7.34 -16.25 -16.34
N GLY A 441 -7.16 -15.61 -17.50
CA GLY A 441 -7.01 -14.15 -17.63
C GLY A 441 -5.61 -13.51 -17.55
N GLY A 442 -4.57 -14.24 -17.91
CA GLY A 442 -3.27 -13.64 -18.19
C GLY A 442 -2.58 -14.43 -19.28
N GLY A 443 -3.19 -14.46 -20.47
CA GLY A 443 -2.52 -14.89 -21.69
C GLY A 443 -1.35 -13.95 -21.92
N GLY A 444 -0.23 -14.24 -21.24
CA GLY A 444 1.07 -13.81 -21.66
C GLY A 444 1.16 -14.17 -23.13
N GLY A 445 1.61 -13.21 -23.93
CA GLY A 445 2.02 -13.45 -25.29
C GLY A 445 2.97 -14.63 -25.27
N GLY A 446 2.44 -15.83 -25.50
CA GLY A 446 3.25 -16.98 -25.80
C GLY A 446 4.05 -16.62 -27.03
N ALA A 447 5.24 -17.17 -27.18
CA ALA A 447 6.07 -16.94 -28.37
C ALA A 447 5.38 -17.31 -29.72
N ASN A 448 4.10 -17.71 -29.69
CA ASN A 448 3.26 -18.08 -30.83
C ASN A 448 1.93 -17.29 -30.91
N ASP A 449 1.61 -16.37 -29.99
CA ASP A 449 0.36 -15.61 -30.03
C ASP A 449 0.36 -14.65 -31.22
N LYS A 450 -0.78 -14.56 -31.90
CA LYS A 450 -0.93 -13.65 -33.05
C LYS A 450 -1.64 -12.39 -32.62
N THR A 451 -0.98 -11.25 -32.78
CA THR A 451 -1.51 -9.94 -32.42
C THR A 451 -1.79 -9.13 -33.68
N TYR A 452 -2.95 -8.48 -33.70
CA TYR A 452 -3.34 -7.54 -34.73
C TYR A 452 -3.97 -6.32 -34.06
N GLU A 453 -3.63 -5.12 -34.50
CA GLU A 453 -4.18 -3.90 -33.91
C GLU A 453 -4.42 -2.82 -34.95
N SER A 454 -5.35 -1.92 -34.64
CA SER A 454 -5.60 -0.68 -35.33
C SER A 454 -5.65 0.44 -34.30
N THR A 455 -4.78 1.43 -34.48
CA THR A 455 -4.72 2.67 -33.68
C THR A 455 -5.36 3.85 -34.42
N SER A 456 -6.23 3.55 -35.39
CA SER A 456 -6.88 4.57 -36.22
C SER A 456 -7.90 5.34 -35.41
N ASN A 457 -7.61 6.62 -35.13
CA ASN A 457 -8.52 7.51 -34.41
C ASN A 457 -9.81 7.73 -35.22
N THR A 458 -10.89 7.07 -34.80
CA THR A 458 -12.16 7.04 -35.56
C THR A 458 -13.26 7.68 -34.73
N SER A 459 -13.74 8.84 -35.17
CA SER A 459 -14.81 9.60 -34.50
C SER A 459 -16.10 8.78 -34.41
N ILE A 460 -16.71 8.81 -33.23
CA ILE A 460 -18.02 8.21 -32.95
C ILE A 460 -19.06 9.33 -33.09
N PRO A 461 -20.02 9.21 -34.02
CA PRO A 461 -21.08 10.20 -34.17
C PRO A 461 -22.11 10.12 -33.03
N ASP A 462 -22.45 11.28 -32.46
CA ASP A 462 -23.46 11.45 -31.40
C ASP A 462 -24.83 10.87 -31.81
N ASN A 463 -25.45 10.12 -30.89
CA ASN A 463 -26.79 9.52 -31.01
C ASN A 463 -27.12 8.88 -32.37
N SER A 464 -26.15 8.23 -33.01
CA SER A 464 -26.29 7.70 -34.36
C SER A 464 -26.26 6.19 -34.38
N ALA A 465 -27.37 5.58 -34.82
CA ALA A 465 -27.48 4.13 -35.01
C ALA A 465 -26.47 3.55 -36.02
N THR A 466 -25.86 4.39 -36.85
CA THR A 466 -24.79 3.99 -37.76
C THR A 466 -23.49 3.73 -37.01
N GLY A 467 -23.20 4.53 -35.97
CA GLY A 467 -22.00 4.44 -35.15
C GLY A 467 -20.69 4.63 -35.91
N ALA A 468 -19.60 4.19 -35.29
CA ALA A 468 -18.27 4.08 -35.87
C ALA A 468 -17.86 2.61 -35.99
N SER A 469 -16.96 2.30 -36.91
CA SER A 469 -16.40 0.96 -37.05
C SER A 469 -14.94 0.97 -37.45
N VAL A 470 -14.16 0.06 -36.86
CA VAL A 470 -12.75 -0.18 -37.18
C VAL A 470 -12.57 -1.66 -37.47
N SER A 471 -12.01 -1.99 -38.62
CA SER A 471 -11.81 -3.37 -39.07
C SER A 471 -10.33 -3.76 -39.07
N ILE A 472 -10.07 -5.02 -38.76
CA ILE A 472 -8.76 -5.68 -38.84
C ILE A 472 -8.96 -6.96 -39.64
N ASP A 473 -8.25 -7.07 -40.76
CA ASP A 473 -8.25 -8.29 -41.57
C ASP A 473 -7.14 -9.23 -41.09
N VAL A 474 -7.52 -10.43 -40.65
CA VAL A 474 -6.59 -11.49 -40.26
C VAL A 474 -6.40 -12.44 -41.45
N PRO A 475 -5.23 -12.43 -42.13
CA PRO A 475 -5.07 -13.14 -43.40
C PRO A 475 -4.81 -14.65 -43.23
N ASP A 476 -4.22 -15.04 -42.10
CA ASP A 476 -3.71 -16.38 -41.86
C ASP A 476 -4.77 -17.30 -41.28
N THR A 477 -4.81 -18.55 -41.77
CA THR A 477 -5.60 -19.61 -41.14
C THR A 477 -4.81 -20.25 -40.01
N PHE A 478 -5.33 -20.17 -38.79
CA PHE A 478 -4.82 -20.85 -37.60
C PHE A 478 -5.98 -21.07 -36.62
N ALA A 479 -5.82 -22.06 -35.73
CA ALA A 479 -6.73 -22.29 -34.62
C ALA A 479 -6.23 -21.50 -33.39
N PHE A 480 -7.12 -20.86 -32.65
CA PHE A 480 -6.81 -20.19 -31.38
C PHE A 480 -7.62 -20.77 -30.23
N LYS A 481 -7.06 -20.76 -29.03
CA LYS A 481 -7.72 -21.18 -27.78
C LYS A 481 -8.43 -20.04 -27.07
N SER A 482 -8.01 -18.80 -27.29
CA SER A 482 -8.61 -17.59 -26.72
C SER A 482 -8.44 -16.39 -27.65
N LEU A 483 -9.36 -15.44 -27.56
CA LEU A 483 -9.27 -14.13 -28.23
C LEU A 483 -9.40 -13.03 -27.18
N ASN A 484 -8.35 -12.25 -26.98
CA ASN A 484 -8.43 -11.01 -26.22
C ASN A 484 -8.72 -9.85 -27.16
N VAL A 485 -9.78 -9.11 -26.87
CA VAL A 485 -10.18 -7.89 -27.57
C VAL A 485 -9.95 -6.70 -26.65
N SER A 486 -8.91 -5.93 -26.90
CA SER A 486 -8.63 -4.69 -26.17
C SER A 486 -9.19 -3.50 -26.94
N VAL A 487 -9.90 -2.63 -26.22
CA VAL A 487 -10.44 -1.38 -26.73
C VAL A 487 -9.93 -0.22 -25.89
N ASP A 488 -9.67 0.90 -26.57
CA ASP A 488 -9.51 2.20 -25.94
C ASP A 488 -10.40 3.18 -26.67
N ILE A 489 -11.44 3.66 -25.99
CA ILE A 489 -12.46 4.55 -26.54
C ILE A 489 -12.53 5.78 -25.66
N GLU A 490 -12.20 6.93 -26.23
CA GLU A 490 -12.40 8.23 -25.60
C GLU A 490 -13.88 8.61 -25.74
N HIS A 491 -14.56 8.92 -24.64
CA HIS A 491 -15.95 9.36 -24.60
C HIS A 491 -16.25 10.02 -23.26
N THR A 492 -16.99 11.11 -23.24
CA THR A 492 -17.38 11.81 -21.99
C THR A 492 -18.38 11.02 -21.15
N TRP A 493 -19.10 10.06 -21.75
CA TRP A 493 -20.10 9.26 -21.05
C TRP A 493 -20.13 7.82 -21.57
N ARG A 494 -19.41 6.88 -20.94
CA ARG A 494 -19.33 5.51 -21.47
C ARG A 494 -20.63 4.72 -21.34
N GLY A 495 -21.54 5.19 -20.47
CA GLY A 495 -22.88 4.63 -20.28
C GLY A 495 -23.78 4.72 -21.51
N ASP A 496 -23.40 5.50 -22.53
CA ASP A 496 -24.21 5.65 -23.75
C ASP A 496 -23.76 4.71 -24.87
N LEU A 497 -22.56 4.15 -24.70
CA LEU A 497 -21.93 3.30 -25.70
C LEU A 497 -22.52 1.89 -25.70
N LYS A 498 -22.70 1.36 -26.90
CA LYS A 498 -22.77 -0.08 -27.15
C LYS A 498 -21.61 -0.47 -28.06
N VAL A 499 -20.85 -1.48 -27.65
CA VAL A 499 -19.65 -1.97 -28.34
C VAL A 499 -19.85 -3.43 -28.70
N GLU A 500 -19.74 -3.73 -30.00
CA GLU A 500 -19.93 -5.06 -30.57
C GLU A 500 -18.67 -5.49 -31.33
N LEU A 501 -18.35 -6.78 -31.21
CA LEU A 501 -17.37 -7.45 -32.05
C LEU A 501 -18.09 -8.20 -33.16
N LEU A 502 -17.71 -7.93 -34.40
CA LEU A 502 -18.20 -8.61 -35.58
C LEU A 502 -17.09 -9.49 -36.18
N LYS A 503 -17.45 -10.67 -36.65
CA LYS A 503 -16.62 -11.59 -37.44
C LYS A 503 -17.25 -11.77 -38.81
N ASP A 504 -16.54 -11.40 -39.87
CA ASP A 504 -17.03 -11.41 -41.25
C ASP A 504 -18.39 -10.71 -41.43
N GLY A 505 -18.56 -9.58 -40.73
CA GLY A 505 -19.78 -8.76 -40.78
C GLY A 505 -20.94 -9.25 -39.89
N VAL A 506 -20.78 -10.37 -39.17
CA VAL A 506 -21.78 -10.90 -38.25
C VAL A 506 -21.40 -10.54 -36.81
N SER A 507 -22.32 -9.95 -36.03
CA SER A 507 -22.10 -9.68 -34.60
C SER A 507 -21.94 -11.00 -33.84
N VAL A 508 -20.79 -11.22 -33.22
CA VAL A 508 -20.43 -12.44 -32.50
C VAL A 508 -20.33 -12.22 -30.98
N ALA A 509 -20.11 -10.99 -30.52
CA ALA A 509 -20.10 -10.66 -29.10
C ALA A 509 -20.51 -9.20 -28.87
N THR A 510 -21.30 -8.96 -27.82
CA THR A 510 -21.46 -7.62 -27.24
C THR A 510 -20.44 -7.47 -26.11
N LEU A 511 -19.50 -6.55 -26.26
CA LEU A 511 -18.41 -6.33 -25.31
C LEU A 511 -18.82 -5.36 -24.21
N HIS A 512 -19.59 -4.33 -24.58
CA HIS A 512 -20.11 -3.32 -23.66
C HIS A 512 -21.52 -2.92 -24.09
N ASP A 513 -22.43 -2.80 -23.14
CA ASP A 513 -23.82 -2.39 -23.39
C ASP A 513 -24.28 -1.43 -22.31
N LYS A 514 -24.12 -0.13 -22.56
CA LYS A 514 -24.66 0.97 -21.78
C LYS A 514 -24.39 0.87 -20.27
N SER A 515 -23.23 0.34 -19.92
CA SER A 515 -22.83 0.06 -18.53
C SER A 515 -21.85 1.12 -18.03
N GLY A 516 -21.70 1.23 -16.70
CA GLY A 516 -20.70 2.11 -16.11
C GLY A 516 -21.11 3.57 -15.89
N GLY A 517 -22.37 3.93 -16.15
CA GLY A 517 -22.96 5.22 -15.74
C GLY A 517 -22.30 6.46 -16.37
N SER A 518 -22.15 7.52 -15.57
CA SER A 518 -21.56 8.81 -15.96
C SER A 518 -20.05 8.88 -15.89
N ALA A 519 -19.38 7.75 -16.05
CA ALA A 519 -17.94 7.73 -16.06
C ALA A 519 -17.43 7.82 -17.51
N ASP A 520 -16.38 8.60 -17.67
CA ASP A 520 -15.71 8.82 -18.94
C ASP A 520 -14.94 7.57 -19.38
N ASN A 521 -14.69 7.49 -20.69
CA ASN A 521 -13.82 6.57 -21.40
C ASN A 521 -14.07 5.06 -21.18
N LEU A 522 -13.68 4.26 -22.16
CA LEU A 522 -13.72 2.80 -22.08
C LEU A 522 -12.39 2.22 -22.53
N THR A 523 -11.53 1.97 -21.55
CA THR A 523 -10.27 1.23 -21.74
C THR A 523 -10.44 -0.14 -21.08
N GLN A 524 -10.61 -1.19 -21.87
CA GLN A 524 -10.94 -2.53 -21.35
C GLN A 524 -10.45 -3.64 -22.28
N THR A 525 -10.13 -4.80 -21.72
CA THR A 525 -9.85 -6.02 -22.49
C THR A 525 -10.87 -7.11 -22.19
N TYR A 526 -11.42 -7.70 -23.25
CA TYR A 526 -12.42 -8.77 -23.19
C TYR A 526 -11.81 -10.08 -23.67
N THR A 527 -11.85 -11.12 -22.85
CA THR A 527 -11.39 -12.47 -23.22
C THR A 527 -12.55 -13.32 -23.68
N LEU A 528 -12.52 -13.77 -24.93
CA LEU A 528 -13.57 -14.56 -25.56
C LEU A 528 -13.06 -15.97 -25.88
N ALA A 529 -13.85 -16.99 -25.53
CA ALA A 529 -13.60 -18.35 -25.95
C ALA A 529 -14.07 -18.57 -27.40
N PRO A 530 -13.36 -19.39 -28.21
CA PRO A 530 -13.76 -19.73 -29.58
C PRO A 530 -15.23 -20.17 -29.72
N SER A 531 -15.73 -20.95 -28.76
CA SER A 531 -17.10 -21.44 -28.72
C SER A 531 -18.15 -20.33 -28.63
N ALA A 532 -17.79 -19.17 -28.07
CA ALA A 532 -18.67 -18.02 -27.94
C ALA A 532 -18.73 -17.16 -29.21
N ILE A 533 -17.76 -17.29 -30.13
CA ILE A 533 -17.59 -16.40 -31.29
C ILE A 533 -17.59 -17.14 -32.63
N GLY A 534 -18.25 -18.29 -32.68
CA GLY A 534 -18.47 -19.04 -33.92
C GLY A 534 -17.25 -19.85 -34.40
N GLY A 535 -16.34 -20.23 -33.51
CA GLY A 535 -15.24 -21.16 -33.79
C GLY A 535 -13.85 -20.58 -33.55
N ASP A 536 -12.84 -21.45 -33.72
CA ASP A 536 -11.41 -21.21 -33.43
C ASP A 536 -10.60 -20.74 -34.64
N ALA A 537 -11.21 -20.59 -35.81
CA ALA A 537 -10.52 -20.07 -36.99
C ALA A 537 -10.24 -18.57 -36.84
N GLY A 538 -8.95 -18.19 -36.81
CA GLY A 538 -8.50 -16.80 -36.70
C GLY A 538 -8.69 -15.97 -37.97
N LYS A 539 -8.63 -16.60 -39.15
CA LYS A 539 -8.85 -15.96 -40.46
C LYS A 539 -10.27 -15.43 -40.59
N ALA A 540 -10.43 -14.12 -40.51
CA ALA A 540 -11.69 -13.40 -40.73
C ALA A 540 -11.41 -11.89 -40.82
N SER A 541 -12.41 -11.14 -41.28
CA SER A 541 -12.47 -9.69 -41.05
C SER A 541 -13.13 -9.44 -39.69
N TRP A 542 -12.34 -8.95 -38.74
CA TRP A 542 -12.81 -8.63 -37.40
C TRP A 542 -13.12 -7.14 -37.33
N THR A 543 -14.32 -6.77 -36.91
CA THR A 543 -14.74 -5.36 -36.85
C THR A 543 -15.22 -5.02 -35.45
N LEU A 544 -14.66 -3.96 -34.87
CA LEU A 544 -15.21 -3.31 -33.69
C LEU A 544 -16.25 -2.29 -34.15
N LYS A 545 -17.51 -2.47 -33.74
CA LYS A 545 -18.58 -1.51 -33.98
C LYS A 545 -18.94 -0.82 -32.68
N VAL A 546 -18.94 0.50 -32.67
CA VAL A 546 -19.30 1.33 -31.51
C VAL A 546 -20.43 2.26 -31.89
N THR A 547 -21.52 2.25 -31.14
CA THR A 547 -22.65 3.18 -31.31
C THR A 547 -22.87 3.96 -30.03
N ASP A 548 -22.97 5.28 -30.15
CA ASP A 548 -23.57 6.13 -29.12
C ASP A 548 -25.10 6.09 -29.24
N ASN A 549 -25.78 5.98 -28.11
CA ASN A 549 -27.23 5.85 -27.99
C ASN A 549 -27.88 6.95 -27.12
N ALA A 550 -27.13 7.94 -26.69
CA ALA A 550 -27.65 9.16 -26.08
C ALA A 550 -27.20 10.38 -26.90
N ALA A 551 -27.77 11.55 -26.59
CA ALA A 551 -27.39 12.79 -27.25
C ALA A 551 -26.45 13.60 -26.34
N GLN A 552 -25.64 14.48 -26.94
CA GLN A 552 -24.76 15.49 -26.31
C GLN A 552 -23.33 15.05 -26.03
N ASP A 553 -22.97 13.80 -26.31
CA ASP A 553 -21.63 13.27 -26.08
C ASP A 553 -21.02 12.81 -27.41
N GLU A 554 -19.73 13.07 -27.59
CA GLU A 554 -18.97 12.62 -28.76
C GLU A 554 -17.66 12.00 -28.29
N GLY A 555 -17.09 11.14 -29.12
CA GLY A 555 -15.82 10.50 -28.78
C GLY A 555 -15.13 9.87 -29.97
N ALA A 556 -14.14 9.03 -29.69
CA ALA A 556 -13.41 8.34 -30.73
C ALA A 556 -12.82 7.01 -30.27
N ILE A 557 -12.84 6.03 -31.17
CA ILE A 557 -12.09 4.78 -31.01
C ILE A 557 -10.61 5.11 -31.22
N LYS A 558 -9.78 4.87 -30.19
CA LYS A 558 -8.33 5.08 -30.22
C LYS A 558 -7.56 3.78 -30.48
N LEU A 559 -8.06 2.68 -29.93
CA LEU A 559 -7.45 1.36 -30.07
C LEU A 559 -8.52 0.29 -30.30
N PHE A 560 -8.26 -0.56 -31.29
CA PHE A 560 -8.86 -1.89 -31.41
C PHE A 560 -7.73 -2.90 -31.58
N LYS A 561 -7.61 -3.85 -30.65
CA LYS A 561 -6.54 -4.85 -30.65
C LYS A 561 -7.09 -6.25 -30.41
N LEU A 562 -6.59 -7.19 -31.18
CA LEU A 562 -6.90 -8.62 -31.13
C LEU A 562 -5.63 -9.36 -30.78
N VAL A 563 -5.67 -10.17 -29.73
CA VAL A 563 -4.60 -11.10 -29.39
C VAL A 563 -5.19 -12.51 -29.37
N PHE A 564 -4.77 -13.32 -30.33
CA PHE A 564 -5.15 -14.72 -30.44
C PHE A 564 -4.15 -15.57 -29.68
N GLY A 565 -4.61 -16.21 -28.60
CA GLY A 565 -3.83 -17.22 -27.88
C GLY A 565 -3.83 -18.53 -28.65
N ILE A 566 -2.67 -19.04 -29.09
CA ILE A 566 -2.56 -20.24 -29.93
C ILE A 566 -2.17 -21.49 -29.14
#